data_AF-A0A1H8XR07-F1
#
_entry.id   AF-A0A1H8XR07-F1
#
_cell.length_a   1.000
_cell.length_b   1.000
_cell.length_c   1.000
_cell.angle_alpha   90.00
_cell.angle_beta   90.00
_cell.angle_gamma   90.00
#
_symmetry.space_group_name_H-M   'P 1'
#
loop_
_entity.id
_entity.type
_entity.pdbx_description
1 polymer ?
#
loop_
_entity_poly.entity_id
_entity_poly.type
_entity_poly.pdbx_seq_one_letter_code
_entity_poly.pdbx_strand_id
1 'polypeptide(L)'
;MPSTPTTKSQVQAYKFVLRRMQSALVRRDAVMLHDPMRTHSRATVVGVILGVLGGVVFVLVALLSPAPSLPATDNIVIGQQSGTVYVVSGNPEKLTPTFNLASARLILMAQKKAASQGQGQGQAGQPAAATDLKVPTVVSDEQLKNIPRTKLTGIPDGPQLLPDAQQRITPNWAVCDQVELDPQLPQPDSLNKTDTTVVAGVANVGAELQQGQALLGSADDGKTYLIYRLSASQARPDANTVRAEVSMDPSDPAHSALQLPSHARKVSQAFLNAIPNVEGLAAPKIAGTGSSPSADFDGLTVGDVFSTTPAGQEPEFWLIAQNGIQKVTPAVADIIRVARNGDSGTIKSLGLDKTKITKQLQPTDDGYIKVDNFPAKVPTVLDATQGSPVACLGWSLSADKTNAHTSVYVGSNLPVDKNADGSSKVLPVSATGPNGLPITGFYMTPGYGAVVQSATESPATFGKGPIQLISDRGIRYGVPDTATADGLGLTDRLPAPESIIGLLPTGSSLNTQNVLKQFDSVPIDPNAGAFPTPSAPPAGN
;
A
#
# COMPACT_ATOMS: atom_id res chain seq x y z
N MET A 1 92.28 -16.39 -50.58
CA MET A 1 92.04 -14.94 -50.55
C MET A 1 90.94 -14.67 -49.53
N PRO A 2 91.16 -13.83 -48.50
CA PRO A 2 90.13 -13.58 -47.49
C PRO A 2 88.98 -12.78 -48.11
N SER A 3 87.74 -13.23 -47.95
CA SER A 3 86.56 -12.50 -48.41
C SER A 3 86.41 -11.25 -47.55
N THR A 4 86.55 -10.08 -48.16
CA THR A 4 86.21 -8.82 -47.49
C THR A 4 84.71 -8.85 -47.19
N PRO A 5 84.28 -8.80 -45.92
CA PRO A 5 82.86 -8.83 -45.60
C PRO A 5 82.19 -7.59 -46.16
N THR A 6 81.09 -7.78 -46.89
CA THR A 6 80.26 -6.69 -47.40
C THR A 6 79.89 -5.75 -46.25
N THR A 7 80.27 -4.48 -46.39
CA THR A 7 80.02 -3.47 -45.36
C THR A 7 78.52 -3.14 -45.30
N LYS A 8 78.03 -2.72 -44.12
CA LYS A 8 76.62 -2.33 -43.95
C LYS A 8 76.18 -1.27 -44.97
N SER A 9 77.11 -0.38 -45.34
CA SER A 9 76.90 0.64 -46.37
C SER A 9 76.67 0.03 -47.77
N GLN A 10 77.44 -1.00 -48.16
CA GLN A 10 77.22 -1.70 -49.43
C GLN A 10 75.87 -2.42 -49.49
N VAL A 11 75.47 -3.08 -48.39
CA VAL A 11 74.16 -3.75 -48.31
C VAL A 11 73.01 -2.74 -48.37
N GLN A 12 73.16 -1.59 -47.71
CA GLN A 12 72.18 -0.51 -47.75
C GLN A 12 72.08 0.13 -49.14
N ALA A 13 73.22 0.38 -49.81
CA ALA A 13 73.25 0.90 -51.18
C ALA A 13 72.58 -0.05 -52.17
N TYR A 14 72.88 -1.35 -52.08
CA TYR A 14 72.24 -2.37 -52.92
C TYR A 14 70.72 -2.44 -52.70
N LYS A 15 70.28 -2.45 -51.43
CA LYS A 15 68.85 -2.41 -51.08
C LYS A 15 68.16 -1.14 -51.56
N PHE A 16 68.85 0.00 -51.55
CA PHE A 16 68.33 1.27 -52.06
C PHE A 16 68.12 1.21 -53.57
N VAL A 17 69.08 0.68 -54.34
CA VAL A 17 68.96 0.50 -55.79
C VAL A 17 67.80 -0.44 -56.14
N LEU A 18 67.69 -1.59 -55.46
CA LEU A 18 66.59 -2.53 -55.67
C LEU A 18 65.21 -1.89 -55.41
N ARG A 19 65.07 -1.12 -54.33
CA ARG A 19 63.83 -0.40 -54.01
C ARG A 19 63.49 0.66 -55.06
N ARG A 20 64.50 1.37 -55.58
CA ARG A 20 64.32 2.36 -56.64
C ARG A 20 63.86 1.70 -57.95
N MET A 21 64.41 0.53 -58.30
CA MET A 21 63.95 -0.26 -59.46
C MET A 21 62.51 -0.76 -59.28
N GLN A 22 62.16 -1.29 -58.11
CA GLN A 22 60.80 -1.73 -57.81
C GLN A 22 59.79 -0.58 -57.86
N SER A 23 60.14 0.60 -57.33
CA SER A 23 59.28 1.80 -57.40
C SER A 23 59.08 2.25 -58.85
N ALA A 24 60.15 2.28 -59.66
CA ALA A 24 60.06 2.66 -61.06
C ALA A 24 59.19 1.69 -61.88
N LEU A 25 59.25 0.39 -61.57
CA LEU A 25 58.46 -0.63 -62.28
C LEU A 25 56.97 -0.55 -61.94
N VAL A 26 56.63 -0.37 -60.66
CA VAL A 26 55.24 -0.38 -60.18
C VAL A 26 54.55 0.97 -60.40
N ARG A 27 55.28 2.09 -60.27
CA ARG A 27 54.70 3.45 -60.27
C ARG A 27 55.16 4.35 -61.41
N ARG A 28 56.04 3.87 -62.30
CA ARG A 28 56.68 4.67 -63.37
C ARG A 28 57.44 5.92 -62.89
N ASP A 29 57.76 5.99 -61.60
CA ASP A 29 58.52 7.10 -61.01
C ASP A 29 59.65 6.57 -60.12
N ALA A 30 60.85 7.13 -60.34
CA ALA A 30 62.09 6.77 -59.67
C ALA A 30 62.45 7.72 -58.51
N VAL A 31 61.69 8.81 -58.32
CA VAL A 31 61.91 9.79 -57.27
C VAL A 31 61.15 9.35 -56.00
N MET A 32 61.87 8.75 -55.06
CA MET A 32 61.31 8.38 -53.74
C MET A 32 61.19 9.61 -52.83
N LEU A 33 60.25 10.52 -53.10
CA LEU A 33 60.03 11.70 -52.25
C LEU A 33 59.34 11.34 -50.92
N HIS A 34 58.53 10.28 -50.91
CA HIS A 34 57.91 9.69 -49.71
C HIS A 34 57.93 8.16 -49.85
N ASP A 35 58.23 7.44 -48.75
CA ASP A 35 58.23 5.96 -48.69
C ASP A 35 56.91 5.47 -48.04
N PRO A 36 55.81 5.32 -48.81
CA PRO A 36 54.52 4.93 -48.25
C PRO A 36 54.53 3.52 -47.69
N MET A 37 55.40 2.61 -48.17
CA MET A 37 55.51 1.27 -47.60
C MET A 37 56.03 1.29 -46.17
N ARG A 38 56.93 2.23 -45.85
CA ARG A 38 57.43 2.41 -44.48
C ARG A 38 56.35 2.98 -43.55
N THR A 39 55.49 3.88 -44.04
CA THR A 39 54.36 4.41 -43.28
C THR A 39 53.29 3.34 -43.05
N HIS A 40 52.93 2.57 -44.07
CA HIS A 40 52.01 1.43 -43.93
C HIS A 40 52.57 0.37 -42.97
N SER A 41 53.84 -0.03 -43.12
CA SER A 41 54.46 -1.01 -42.22
C SER A 41 54.50 -0.53 -40.77
N ARG A 42 54.82 0.74 -40.52
CA ARG A 42 54.78 1.32 -39.17
C ARG A 42 53.36 1.35 -38.60
N ALA A 43 52.37 1.72 -39.41
CA ALA A 43 50.98 1.71 -39.01
C ALA A 43 50.49 0.29 -38.66
N THR A 44 50.87 -0.72 -39.44
CA THR A 44 50.55 -2.13 -39.14
C THR A 44 51.22 -2.59 -37.84
N VAL A 45 52.49 -2.27 -37.63
CA VAL A 45 53.20 -2.63 -36.38
C VAL A 45 52.56 -1.96 -35.17
N VAL A 46 52.22 -0.68 -35.26
CA VAL A 46 51.49 0.02 -34.18
C VAL A 46 50.12 -0.60 -33.95
N GLY A 47 49.39 -0.96 -35.01
CA GLY A 47 48.12 -1.66 -34.91
C GLY A 47 48.23 -3.02 -34.20
N VAL A 48 49.26 -3.80 -34.51
CA VAL A 48 49.53 -5.08 -33.83
C VAL A 48 49.85 -4.86 -32.35
N ILE A 49 50.69 -3.87 -32.03
CA ILE A 49 51.03 -3.56 -30.62
C ILE A 49 49.79 -3.14 -29.84
N LEU A 50 48.94 -2.28 -30.42
CA LEU A 50 47.67 -1.88 -29.81
C LEU A 50 46.70 -3.05 -29.67
N GLY A 51 46.64 -3.95 -30.66
CA GLY A 51 45.83 -5.17 -30.59
C GLY A 51 46.29 -6.11 -29.47
N VAL A 52 47.60 -6.30 -29.31
CA VAL A 52 48.18 -7.10 -28.21
C VAL A 52 47.90 -6.45 -26.86
N LEU A 53 48.11 -5.14 -26.73
CA LEU A 53 47.79 -4.40 -25.51
C LEU A 53 46.31 -4.51 -25.14
N GLY A 54 45.42 -4.36 -26.13
CA GLY A 54 43.98 -4.59 -25.94
C GLY A 54 43.68 -6.01 -25.45
N GLY A 55 44.29 -7.03 -26.08
CA GLY A 55 44.17 -8.41 -25.64
C GLY A 55 44.62 -8.65 -24.20
N VAL A 56 45.75 -8.04 -23.79
CA VAL A 56 46.25 -8.12 -22.40
C VAL A 56 45.25 -7.47 -21.43
N VAL A 57 44.67 -6.31 -21.78
CA VAL A 57 43.64 -5.66 -20.95
C VAL A 57 42.43 -6.57 -20.77
N PHE A 58 41.92 -7.21 -21.83
CA PHE A 58 40.81 -8.15 -21.71
C PHE A 58 41.13 -9.35 -20.82
N VAL A 59 42.34 -9.90 -20.91
CA VAL A 59 42.79 -11.01 -20.04
C VAL A 59 42.87 -10.56 -18.58
N LEU A 60 43.40 -9.37 -18.30
CA LEU A 60 43.46 -8.82 -16.94
C LEU A 60 42.05 -8.60 -16.37
N VAL A 61 41.13 -8.06 -17.15
CA VAL A 61 39.73 -7.88 -16.73
C VAL A 61 39.07 -9.23 -16.43
N ALA A 62 39.30 -10.25 -17.26
CA ALA A 62 38.77 -11.59 -17.04
C ALA A 62 39.31 -12.26 -15.76
N LEU A 63 40.58 -11.99 -15.40
CA LEU A 63 41.17 -12.49 -14.15
C LEU A 63 40.68 -11.74 -12.91
N LEU A 64 40.36 -10.44 -13.05
CA LEU A 64 39.82 -9.62 -11.95
C LEU A 64 38.32 -9.86 -11.70
N SER A 65 37.60 -10.41 -12.67
CA SER A 65 36.17 -10.74 -12.57
C SER A 65 35.90 -12.19 -13.00
N PRO A 66 36.37 -13.19 -12.22
CA PRO A 66 36.13 -14.59 -12.54
C PRO A 66 34.62 -14.91 -12.51
N ALA A 67 34.20 -15.88 -13.33
CA ALA A 67 32.83 -16.37 -13.31
C ALA A 67 32.45 -16.86 -11.91
N PRO A 68 31.22 -16.59 -11.42
CA PRO A 68 30.80 -17.06 -10.11
C PRO A 68 30.89 -18.59 -10.06
N SER A 69 31.63 -19.10 -9.07
CA SER A 69 31.71 -20.55 -8.81
C SER A 69 30.34 -21.07 -8.36
N LEU A 70 30.01 -22.31 -8.74
CA LEU A 70 28.80 -22.99 -8.22
C LEU A 70 28.81 -22.94 -6.68
N PRO A 71 27.73 -22.46 -6.04
CA PRO A 71 27.72 -22.39 -4.59
C PRO A 71 27.74 -23.78 -3.96
N ALA A 72 28.30 -23.85 -2.75
CA ALA A 72 28.23 -25.04 -1.90
C ALA A 72 26.79 -25.48 -1.62
N THR A 73 26.63 -26.71 -1.12
CA THR A 73 25.35 -27.25 -0.62
C THR A 73 24.65 -26.27 0.35
N ASP A 74 23.32 -26.25 0.32
CA ASP A 74 22.43 -25.35 1.11
C ASP A 74 22.41 -23.88 0.66
N ASN A 75 22.55 -23.65 -0.65
CA ASN A 75 22.47 -22.32 -1.26
C ASN A 75 21.32 -22.20 -2.28
N ILE A 76 20.98 -20.95 -2.59
CA ILE A 76 20.00 -20.59 -3.62
C ILE A 76 20.74 -20.08 -4.84
N VAL A 77 20.38 -20.61 -6.01
CA VAL A 77 20.96 -20.25 -7.30
C VAL A 77 19.87 -19.81 -8.26
N ILE A 78 20.13 -18.76 -9.04
CA ILE A 78 19.24 -18.30 -10.10
C ILE A 78 19.96 -18.49 -11.44
N GLY A 79 19.34 -19.22 -12.36
CA GLY A 79 19.84 -19.34 -13.73
C GLY A 79 19.75 -18.00 -14.45
N GLN A 80 20.86 -17.49 -14.97
CA GLN A 80 20.94 -16.17 -15.59
C GLN A 80 20.08 -16.07 -16.85
N GLN A 81 20.02 -17.13 -17.66
CA GLN A 81 19.26 -17.14 -18.92
C GLN A 81 17.82 -17.60 -18.71
N SER A 82 17.60 -18.58 -17.82
CA SER A 82 16.26 -19.13 -17.58
C SER A 82 15.46 -18.36 -16.52
N GLY A 83 16.11 -17.58 -15.66
CA GLY A 83 15.50 -16.96 -14.47
C GLY A 83 15.01 -17.97 -13.43
N THR A 84 15.25 -19.27 -13.61
CA THR A 84 14.73 -20.30 -12.71
C THR A 84 15.48 -20.27 -11.38
N VAL A 85 14.72 -20.28 -10.29
CA VAL A 85 15.27 -20.33 -8.93
C VAL A 85 15.43 -21.79 -8.50
N TYR A 86 16.65 -22.17 -8.15
CA TYR A 86 17.03 -23.49 -7.69
C TYR A 86 17.50 -23.48 -6.24
N VAL A 87 17.14 -24.52 -5.50
CA VAL A 87 17.77 -24.86 -4.21
C VAL A 87 18.78 -25.99 -4.44
N VAL A 88 20.04 -25.75 -4.06
CA VAL A 88 21.12 -26.74 -4.14
C VAL A 88 21.17 -27.54 -2.84
N SER A 89 20.92 -28.85 -2.91
CA SER A 89 20.91 -29.71 -1.73
C SER A 89 21.44 -31.12 -2.01
N GLY A 90 21.90 -31.81 -0.96
CA GLY A 90 22.36 -33.21 -1.01
C GLY A 90 23.83 -33.41 -1.37
N ASN A 91 24.29 -34.66 -1.24
CA ASN A 91 25.60 -35.15 -1.68
C ASN A 91 25.41 -36.53 -2.36
N PRO A 92 25.49 -36.65 -3.70
CA PRO A 92 25.86 -35.62 -4.67
C PRO A 92 24.80 -34.50 -4.79
N GLU A 93 25.25 -33.33 -5.27
CA GLU A 93 24.41 -32.13 -5.42
C GLU A 93 23.22 -32.37 -6.36
N LYS A 94 22.04 -31.90 -5.95
CA LYS A 94 20.81 -31.90 -6.74
C LYS A 94 20.18 -30.52 -6.75
N LEU A 95 19.64 -30.13 -7.90
CA LEU A 95 18.90 -28.88 -8.08
C LEU A 95 17.41 -29.12 -7.91
N THR A 96 16.80 -28.45 -6.93
CA THR A 96 15.35 -28.41 -6.79
C THR A 96 14.81 -27.14 -7.46
N PRO A 97 14.13 -27.21 -8.61
CA PRO A 97 13.49 -26.04 -9.21
C PRO A 97 12.31 -25.57 -8.35
N THR A 98 12.12 -24.25 -8.28
CA THR A 98 11.08 -23.61 -7.46
C THR A 98 10.35 -22.51 -8.24
N PHE A 99 9.15 -22.13 -7.77
CA PHE A 99 8.30 -21.12 -8.42
C PHE A 99 8.70 -19.66 -8.13
N ASN A 100 9.37 -19.42 -7.00
CA ASN A 100 9.71 -18.09 -6.51
C ASN A 100 10.79 -18.17 -5.42
N LEU A 101 11.41 -17.02 -5.14
CA LEU A 101 12.44 -16.89 -4.11
C LEU A 101 11.93 -17.24 -2.70
N ALA A 102 10.68 -16.92 -2.39
CA ALA A 102 10.06 -17.26 -1.10
C ALA A 102 10.03 -18.78 -0.89
N SER A 103 9.67 -19.54 -1.91
CA SER A 103 9.69 -21.01 -1.87
C SER A 103 11.09 -21.55 -1.66
N ALA A 104 12.09 -21.02 -2.35
CA ALA A 104 13.48 -21.45 -2.18
C ALA A 104 13.99 -21.26 -0.74
N ARG A 105 13.73 -20.08 -0.14
CA ARG A 105 14.08 -19.81 1.27
C ARG A 105 13.33 -20.73 2.25
N LEU A 106 12.04 -20.96 2.01
CA LEU A 106 11.21 -21.84 2.84
C LEU A 106 11.62 -23.32 2.74
N ILE A 107 12.06 -23.80 1.58
CA ILE A 107 12.58 -25.17 1.42
C ILE A 107 13.86 -25.34 2.24
N LEU A 108 14.81 -24.39 2.18
CA LEU A 108 16.02 -24.44 3.01
C LEU A 108 15.67 -24.42 4.51
N MET A 109 14.69 -23.62 4.93
CA MET A 109 14.20 -23.64 6.31
C MET A 109 13.57 -24.98 6.70
N ALA A 110 12.74 -25.56 5.82
CA ALA A 110 12.11 -26.85 6.04
C ALA A 110 13.14 -27.99 6.17
N GLN A 111 14.17 -27.98 5.33
CA GLN A 111 15.28 -28.95 5.37
C GLN A 111 16.08 -28.84 6.67
N LYS A 112 16.42 -27.62 7.11
CA LYS A 112 17.10 -27.39 8.40
C LYS A 112 16.25 -27.86 9.58
N LYS A 113 14.94 -27.58 9.55
CA LYS A 113 14.00 -28.05 10.59
C LYS A 113 13.95 -29.57 10.66
N ALA A 114 13.87 -30.25 9.51
CA ALA A 114 13.91 -31.72 9.44
C ALA A 114 15.24 -32.30 9.96
N ALA A 115 16.38 -31.69 9.59
CA ALA A 115 17.70 -32.11 10.07
C ALA A 115 17.83 -31.96 11.60
N SER A 116 17.29 -30.88 12.17
CA SER A 116 17.31 -30.66 13.63
C SER A 116 16.40 -31.62 14.41
N GLN A 117 15.35 -32.15 13.79
CA GLN A 117 14.46 -33.15 14.41
C GLN A 117 15.01 -34.58 14.36
N GLY A 118 15.96 -34.86 13.46
CA GLY A 118 16.64 -36.16 13.34
C GLY A 118 17.79 -36.38 14.34
N GLN A 119 18.22 -35.33 15.05
CA GLN A 119 19.16 -35.43 16.16
C GLN A 119 18.36 -35.47 17.47
N GLY A 120 18.48 -36.57 18.21
CA GLY A 120 17.56 -37.00 19.28
C GLY A 120 17.16 -35.94 20.32
N GLN A 121 16.00 -36.21 20.94
CA GLN A 121 15.42 -35.51 22.11
C GLN A 121 16.51 -35.06 23.10
N GLY A 122 16.82 -33.76 23.10
CA GLY A 122 17.86 -33.24 24.00
C GLY A 122 17.85 -31.74 24.27
N GLN A 123 17.17 -30.91 23.47
CA GLN A 123 17.07 -29.47 23.72
C GLN A 123 15.75 -28.90 23.18
N ALA A 124 14.68 -29.07 23.95
CA ALA A 124 13.49 -28.24 23.82
C ALA A 124 13.83 -26.88 24.45
N GLY A 125 14.09 -25.85 23.63
CA GLY A 125 14.19 -24.48 24.16
C GLY A 125 15.01 -23.47 23.37
N GLN A 126 15.79 -23.85 22.34
CA GLN A 126 16.48 -22.84 21.52
C GLN A 126 15.58 -22.40 20.36
N PRO A 127 15.15 -21.12 20.27
CA PRO A 127 14.58 -20.60 19.04
C PRO A 127 15.60 -20.81 17.93
N ALA A 128 15.14 -21.26 16.76
CA ALA A 128 15.99 -21.39 15.57
C ALA A 128 16.75 -20.07 15.40
N ALA A 129 18.07 -20.10 15.60
CA ALA A 129 18.91 -18.93 15.44
C ALA A 129 18.63 -18.31 14.07
N ALA A 130 18.54 -16.97 14.03
CA ALA A 130 18.23 -16.18 12.85
C ALA A 130 18.88 -16.84 11.62
N THR A 131 18.02 -17.37 10.73
CA THR A 131 18.50 -18.14 9.60
C THR A 131 19.36 -17.19 8.78
N ASP A 132 20.65 -17.51 8.67
CA ASP A 132 21.61 -16.79 7.84
C ASP A 132 20.96 -16.56 6.46
N LEU A 133 20.51 -15.33 6.20
CA LEU A 133 19.69 -14.99 5.04
C LEU A 133 20.54 -15.25 3.80
N LYS A 134 20.34 -16.40 3.15
CA LYS A 134 21.10 -16.77 1.97
C LYS A 134 20.70 -15.87 0.81
N VAL A 135 21.64 -15.04 0.39
CA VAL A 135 21.51 -14.20 -0.81
C VAL A 135 21.63 -15.12 -2.02
N PRO A 136 20.65 -15.11 -2.95
CA PRO A 136 20.74 -15.89 -4.16
C PRO A 136 21.94 -15.49 -5.00
N THR A 137 22.59 -16.48 -5.60
CA THR A 137 23.69 -16.26 -6.54
C THR A 137 23.19 -16.46 -7.96
N VAL A 138 23.50 -15.51 -8.85
CA VAL A 138 23.16 -15.64 -10.27
C VAL A 138 24.32 -16.36 -10.96
N VAL A 139 24.02 -17.47 -11.64
CA VAL A 139 25.02 -18.25 -12.39
C VAL A 139 24.50 -18.56 -13.78
N SER A 140 25.40 -18.85 -14.72
CA SER A 140 24.98 -19.22 -16.06
C SER A 140 24.31 -20.61 -16.06
N ASP A 141 23.26 -20.78 -16.87
CA ASP A 141 22.56 -22.07 -17.02
C ASP A 141 23.50 -23.19 -17.52
N GLU A 142 24.58 -22.83 -18.21
CA GLU A 142 25.64 -23.76 -18.66
C GLU A 142 26.35 -24.44 -17.48
N GLN A 143 26.54 -23.73 -16.37
CA GLN A 143 27.13 -24.29 -15.14
C GLN A 143 26.17 -25.26 -14.44
N LEU A 144 24.86 -25.14 -14.69
CA LEU A 144 23.81 -25.95 -14.05
C LEU A 144 23.45 -27.22 -14.84
N LYS A 145 23.94 -27.36 -16.09
CA LYS A 145 23.47 -28.39 -17.03
C LYS A 145 23.75 -29.84 -16.57
N ASN A 146 24.86 -30.06 -15.87
CA ASN A 146 25.33 -31.38 -15.48
C ASN A 146 24.87 -31.80 -14.07
N ILE A 147 24.14 -30.94 -13.36
CA ILE A 147 23.67 -31.23 -12.01
C ILE A 147 22.26 -31.86 -12.11
N PRO A 148 22.03 -33.06 -11.53
CA PRO A 148 20.72 -33.70 -11.54
C PRO A 148 19.63 -32.81 -10.93
N ARG A 149 18.43 -32.85 -11.53
CA ARG A 149 17.27 -32.05 -11.08
C ARG A 149 16.24 -32.92 -10.37
N THR A 150 15.54 -32.35 -9.38
CA THR A 150 14.36 -32.96 -8.77
C THR A 150 13.08 -32.40 -9.38
N LYS A 151 11.91 -32.88 -8.91
CA LYS A 151 10.61 -32.31 -9.27
C LYS A 151 10.49 -30.84 -8.86
N LEU A 152 9.68 -30.09 -9.60
CA LEU A 152 9.31 -28.71 -9.28
C LEU A 152 8.62 -28.67 -7.92
N THR A 153 9.14 -27.86 -7.01
CA THR A 153 8.73 -27.86 -5.60
C THR A 153 8.54 -26.43 -5.13
N GLY A 154 7.47 -26.15 -4.38
CA GLY A 154 7.24 -24.83 -3.80
C GLY A 154 5.78 -24.43 -3.70
N ILE A 155 5.56 -23.14 -3.48
CA ILE A 155 4.23 -22.51 -3.42
C ILE A 155 4.01 -21.79 -4.77
N PRO A 156 3.14 -22.29 -5.67
CA PRO A 156 3.01 -21.76 -7.03
C PRO A 156 2.63 -20.28 -7.10
N ASP A 157 1.70 -19.84 -6.26
CA ASP A 157 1.18 -18.47 -6.20
C ASP A 157 1.97 -17.56 -5.24
N GLY A 158 3.07 -18.06 -4.68
CA GLY A 158 3.91 -17.33 -3.74
C GLY A 158 4.49 -16.03 -4.33
N PRO A 159 4.88 -15.08 -3.47
CA PRO A 159 5.35 -13.78 -3.90
C PRO A 159 6.69 -13.89 -4.63
N GLN A 160 6.82 -13.14 -5.71
CA GLN A 160 8.06 -13.04 -6.49
C GLN A 160 9.08 -12.11 -5.81
N LEU A 161 8.59 -11.02 -5.20
CA LEU A 161 9.38 -10.07 -4.45
C LEU A 161 9.30 -10.35 -2.95
N LEU A 162 10.46 -10.44 -2.31
CA LEU A 162 10.60 -10.32 -0.86
C LEU A 162 11.30 -8.98 -0.60
N PRO A 163 10.57 -7.93 -0.16
CA PRO A 163 11.11 -6.57 -0.15
C PRO A 163 12.21 -6.42 0.92
N ASP A 164 13.34 -5.85 0.52
CA ASP A 164 14.34 -5.35 1.45
C ASP A 164 13.84 -4.09 2.18
N ALA A 165 14.69 -3.45 2.99
CA ALA A 165 14.29 -2.28 3.76
C ALA A 165 13.91 -1.06 2.88
N GLN A 166 14.52 -0.92 1.69
CA GLN A 166 14.32 0.19 0.77
C GLN A 166 13.10 -0.03 -0.13
N GLN A 167 12.73 -1.29 -0.35
CA GLN A 167 11.56 -1.71 -1.11
C GLN A 167 10.30 -1.85 -0.23
N ARG A 168 10.33 -1.38 1.01
CA ARG A 168 9.16 -1.38 1.89
C ARG A 168 8.41 -0.07 1.84
N ILE A 169 7.09 -0.16 1.80
CA ILE A 169 6.23 1.02 1.87
C ILE A 169 6.25 1.66 3.26
N THR A 170 5.89 2.94 3.31
CA THR A 170 5.54 3.63 4.56
C THR A 170 4.24 3.04 5.13
N PRO A 171 3.98 3.13 6.45
CA PRO A 171 2.77 2.62 7.09
C PRO A 171 1.57 3.55 6.86
N ASN A 172 1.31 3.87 5.60
CA ASN A 172 0.17 4.67 5.16
C ASN A 172 -0.74 3.78 4.32
N TRP A 173 -2.00 3.69 4.71
CA TRP A 173 -3.00 2.86 4.07
C TRP A 173 -4.24 3.69 3.82
N ALA A 174 -4.89 3.49 2.68
CA ALA A 174 -6.19 4.10 2.44
C ALA A 174 -7.12 3.16 1.66
N VAL A 175 -8.42 3.32 1.89
CA VAL A 175 -9.47 2.82 1.00
C VAL A 175 -10.22 4.02 0.45
N CYS A 176 -10.27 4.12 -0.87
CA CYS A 176 -10.82 5.27 -1.58
C CYS A 176 -12.02 4.83 -2.43
N ASP A 177 -13.11 5.56 -2.28
CA ASP A 177 -14.27 5.49 -3.16
C ASP A 177 -14.23 6.67 -4.14
N GLN A 178 -14.32 6.37 -5.43
CA GLN A 178 -14.48 7.33 -6.50
C GLN A 178 -15.87 7.17 -7.12
N VAL A 179 -16.73 8.17 -6.96
CA VAL A 179 -18.05 8.17 -7.60
C VAL A 179 -17.88 8.35 -9.10
N GLU A 180 -18.53 7.50 -9.89
CA GLU A 180 -18.56 7.61 -11.34
C GLU A 180 -19.50 8.75 -11.74
N LEU A 181 -18.96 9.75 -12.44
CA LEU A 181 -19.70 10.93 -12.89
C LEU A 181 -19.82 10.92 -14.42
N ASP A 182 -21.04 11.06 -14.93
CA ASP A 182 -21.31 11.27 -16.35
C ASP A 182 -21.75 12.73 -16.60
N PRO A 183 -20.88 13.57 -17.20
CA PRO A 183 -21.21 14.97 -17.47
C PRO A 183 -22.32 15.16 -18.51
N GLN A 184 -22.74 14.10 -19.22
CA GLN A 184 -23.83 14.16 -20.20
C GLN A 184 -25.21 14.03 -19.54
N LEU A 185 -25.28 13.54 -18.29
CA LEU A 185 -26.53 13.40 -17.56
C LEU A 185 -26.91 14.70 -16.86
N PRO A 186 -28.22 15.02 -16.75
CA PRO A 186 -28.68 16.19 -15.98
C PRO A 186 -28.22 16.17 -14.53
N GLN A 187 -28.10 14.97 -13.96
CA GLN A 187 -27.51 14.72 -12.66
C GLN A 187 -26.31 13.77 -12.86
N PRO A 188 -25.06 14.28 -12.80
CA PRO A 188 -23.88 13.51 -13.18
C PRO A 188 -23.63 12.24 -12.38
N ASP A 189 -24.06 12.17 -11.13
CA ASP A 189 -23.84 11.02 -10.23
C ASP A 189 -24.99 9.99 -10.23
N SER A 190 -26.00 10.19 -11.09
CA SER A 190 -27.19 9.34 -11.19
C SER A 190 -26.92 7.89 -11.64
N LEU A 191 -25.70 7.60 -12.10
CA LEU A 191 -25.23 6.24 -12.38
C LEU A 191 -25.23 5.35 -11.13
N ASN A 192 -25.15 5.93 -9.92
CA ASN A 192 -25.10 5.22 -8.65
C ASN A 192 -24.01 4.14 -8.62
N LYS A 193 -22.86 4.46 -9.21
CA LYS A 193 -21.67 3.60 -9.27
C LYS A 193 -20.49 4.27 -8.60
N THR A 194 -19.69 3.45 -7.94
CA THR A 194 -18.49 3.87 -7.23
C THR A 194 -17.41 2.83 -7.42
N ASP A 195 -16.22 3.27 -7.82
CA ASP A 195 -15.02 2.45 -7.86
C ASP A 195 -14.29 2.54 -6.54
N THR A 196 -14.03 1.38 -5.92
CA THR A 196 -13.30 1.29 -4.66
C THR A 196 -11.87 0.81 -4.89
N THR A 197 -10.89 1.59 -4.43
CA THR A 197 -9.46 1.29 -4.57
C THR A 197 -8.76 1.29 -3.22
N VAL A 198 -7.97 0.24 -2.94
CA VAL A 198 -7.04 0.25 -1.80
C VAL A 198 -5.70 0.85 -2.24
N VAL A 199 -5.21 1.83 -1.49
CA VAL A 199 -3.97 2.57 -1.75
C VAL A 199 -2.99 2.29 -0.61
N ALA A 200 -1.77 1.87 -0.95
CA ALA A 200 -0.76 1.48 0.01
C ALA A 200 0.54 2.28 -0.17
N GLY A 201 1.08 2.81 0.93
CA GLY A 201 2.35 3.53 0.96
C GLY A 201 2.29 5.00 0.54
N VAL A 202 1.10 5.56 0.32
CA VAL A 202 0.89 6.96 -0.10
C VAL A 202 0.52 7.82 1.11
N ALA A 203 1.38 8.79 1.45
CA ALA A 203 1.18 9.63 2.63
C ALA A 203 0.12 10.73 2.45
N ASN A 204 -0.01 11.29 1.25
CA ASN A 204 -0.96 12.36 0.96
C ASN A 204 -2.10 11.82 0.11
N VAL A 205 -3.26 11.60 0.75
CA VAL A 205 -4.45 11.02 0.12
C VAL A 205 -5.57 12.04 -0.13
N GLY A 206 -5.28 13.34 0.03
CA GLY A 206 -6.21 14.44 -0.25
C GLY A 206 -6.29 15.47 0.87
N ALA A 207 -7.31 16.31 0.83
CA ALA A 207 -7.61 17.26 1.90
C ALA A 207 -8.44 16.57 2.98
N GLU A 208 -7.98 16.64 4.23
CA GLU A 208 -8.73 16.05 5.34
C GLU A 208 -10.11 16.72 5.47
N LEU A 209 -11.16 15.92 5.68
CA LEU A 209 -12.50 16.39 5.95
C LEU A 209 -12.47 17.31 7.16
N GLN A 210 -13.07 18.50 7.07
CA GLN A 210 -13.06 19.45 8.19
C GLN A 210 -14.18 19.12 9.18
N GLN A 211 -14.06 19.54 10.45
CA GLN A 211 -15.08 19.30 11.48
C GLN A 211 -16.47 19.91 11.16
N GLY A 212 -16.51 20.90 10.27
CA GLY A 212 -17.76 21.48 9.75
C GLY A 212 -18.27 20.88 8.46
N GLN A 213 -17.65 19.81 7.97
CA GLN A 213 -18.00 19.15 6.71
C GLN A 213 -18.42 17.70 6.99
N ALA A 214 -19.26 17.16 6.11
CA ALA A 214 -19.67 15.77 6.15
C ALA A 214 -19.82 15.21 4.73
N LEU A 215 -19.85 13.88 4.62
CA LEU A 215 -20.31 13.17 3.44
C LEU A 215 -21.61 12.44 3.79
N LEU A 216 -22.61 12.50 2.91
CA LEU A 216 -23.84 11.72 3.03
C LEU A 216 -23.81 10.58 2.01
N GLY A 217 -23.61 9.35 2.48
CA GLY A 217 -23.40 8.18 1.63
C GLY A 217 -24.56 7.20 1.67
N SER A 218 -25.05 6.76 0.50
CA SER A 218 -25.98 5.65 0.36
C SER A 218 -25.22 4.34 0.09
N ALA A 219 -25.48 3.32 0.91
CA ALA A 219 -24.79 2.04 0.86
C ALA A 219 -25.58 0.96 0.09
N ASP A 220 -24.98 -0.21 -0.14
CA ASP A 220 -25.64 -1.35 -0.78
C ASP A 220 -26.65 -2.07 0.14
N ASP A 221 -26.57 -1.83 1.45
CA ASP A 221 -27.51 -2.36 2.44
C ASP A 221 -28.86 -1.59 2.49
N GLY A 222 -29.02 -0.58 1.64
CA GLY A 222 -30.22 0.26 1.57
C GLY A 222 -30.28 1.37 2.62
N LYS A 223 -29.24 1.54 3.44
CA LYS A 223 -29.16 2.57 4.48
C LYS A 223 -28.35 3.77 4.01
N THR A 224 -28.57 4.89 4.70
CA THR A 224 -27.81 6.13 4.49
C THR A 224 -26.98 6.44 5.73
N TYR A 225 -25.74 6.86 5.50
CA TYR A 225 -24.77 7.16 6.55
C TYR A 225 -24.27 8.59 6.41
N LEU A 226 -24.24 9.32 7.52
CA LEU A 226 -23.49 10.56 7.65
C LEU A 226 -22.07 10.22 8.12
N ILE A 227 -21.07 10.66 7.35
CA ILE A 227 -19.65 10.51 7.64
C ILE A 227 -19.09 11.87 8.01
N TYR A 228 -18.60 12.01 9.23
CA TYR A 228 -18.21 13.30 9.80
C TYR A 228 -17.12 13.12 10.87
N ARG A 229 -16.48 14.23 11.23
CA ARG A 229 -15.49 14.24 12.30
C ARG A 229 -16.10 14.64 13.63
N LEU A 230 -15.72 13.91 14.66
CA LEU A 230 -16.00 14.29 16.04
C LEU A 230 -15.09 15.43 16.48
N SER A 231 -15.53 16.21 17.47
CA SER A 231 -14.65 17.15 18.16
C SER A 231 -13.49 16.42 18.81
N ALA A 232 -12.29 16.98 18.70
CA ALA A 232 -11.16 16.53 19.51
C ALA A 232 -11.57 16.62 21.00
N SER A 233 -11.40 15.53 21.72
CA SER A 233 -11.63 15.47 23.17
C SER A 233 -10.35 15.03 23.85
N GLN A 234 -10.23 15.27 25.16
CA GLN A 234 -9.07 14.81 25.91
C GLN A 234 -8.89 13.28 25.87
N ALA A 235 -9.97 12.53 25.58
CA ALA A 235 -9.96 11.08 25.37
C ALA A 235 -9.69 10.66 23.90
N ARG A 236 -9.80 11.58 22.94
CA ARG A 236 -9.58 11.39 21.51
C ARG A 236 -8.92 12.65 20.92
N PRO A 237 -7.64 12.90 21.23
CA PRO A 237 -6.94 14.09 20.76
C PRO A 237 -6.82 14.10 19.23
N ASP A 238 -6.69 12.91 18.64
CA ASP A 238 -6.72 12.67 17.21
C ASP A 238 -8.19 12.45 16.81
N ALA A 239 -8.84 13.51 16.34
CA ALA A 239 -10.26 13.48 15.99
C ALA A 239 -10.53 12.49 14.83
N ASN A 240 -10.96 11.29 15.21
CA ASN A 240 -11.29 10.21 14.29
C ASN A 240 -12.61 10.48 13.56
N THR A 241 -12.62 10.26 12.26
CA THR A 241 -13.85 10.27 11.46
C THR A 241 -14.71 9.08 11.86
N VAL A 242 -16.03 9.30 11.98
CA VAL A 242 -17.02 8.27 12.29
C VAL A 242 -18.11 8.25 11.23
N ARG A 243 -18.85 7.15 11.19
CA ARG A 243 -20.11 7.05 10.44
C ARG A 243 -21.27 6.79 11.38
N ALA A 244 -22.40 7.42 11.09
CA ALA A 244 -23.66 7.19 11.80
C ALA A 244 -24.79 7.01 10.79
N GLU A 245 -25.67 6.04 11.03
CA GLU A 245 -26.89 5.86 10.24
C GLU A 245 -27.81 7.07 10.42
N VAL A 246 -28.44 7.53 9.35
CA VAL A 246 -29.39 8.66 9.34
C VAL A 246 -30.65 8.27 8.58
N SER A 247 -31.78 8.83 9.01
CA SER A 247 -33.03 8.74 8.25
C SER A 247 -33.00 9.70 7.06
N MET A 248 -33.56 9.26 5.93
CA MET A 248 -33.82 10.11 4.76
C MET A 248 -35.26 10.65 4.75
N ASP A 249 -36.05 10.37 5.78
CA ASP A 249 -37.38 10.94 5.96
C ASP A 249 -37.26 12.43 6.35
N PRO A 250 -37.78 13.38 5.57
CA PRO A 250 -37.73 14.81 5.90
C PRO A 250 -38.44 15.17 7.21
N SER A 251 -39.35 14.32 7.70
CA SER A 251 -40.01 14.50 8.99
C SER A 251 -39.20 14.01 10.20
N ASP A 252 -38.09 13.30 9.96
CA ASP A 252 -37.18 12.90 11.02
C ASP A 252 -36.47 14.13 11.62
N PRO A 253 -36.49 14.31 12.95
CA PRO A 253 -35.87 15.48 13.57
C PRO A 253 -34.38 15.62 13.32
N ALA A 254 -33.64 14.51 13.19
CA ALA A 254 -32.21 14.58 12.90
C ALA A 254 -31.95 14.95 11.44
N HIS A 255 -32.75 14.43 10.51
CA HIS A 255 -32.68 14.83 9.09
C HIS A 255 -32.91 16.33 8.91
N SER A 256 -34.01 16.86 9.46
CA SER A 256 -34.37 18.28 9.33
C SER A 256 -33.38 19.19 10.06
N ALA A 257 -33.06 18.90 11.33
CA ALA A 257 -32.16 19.73 12.12
C ALA A 257 -30.74 19.80 11.56
N LEU A 258 -30.23 18.70 10.99
CA LEU A 258 -28.92 18.65 10.35
C LEU A 258 -28.95 19.15 8.90
N GLN A 259 -30.10 19.57 8.39
CA GLN A 259 -30.28 20.11 7.04
C GLN A 259 -29.71 19.16 5.97
N LEU A 260 -29.96 17.86 6.14
CA LEU A 260 -29.42 16.85 5.23
C LEU A 260 -30.04 17.03 3.83
N PRO A 261 -29.24 16.94 2.75
CA PRO A 261 -29.78 16.97 1.42
C PRO A 261 -30.65 15.73 1.14
N SER A 262 -31.60 15.86 0.22
CA SER A 262 -32.47 14.75 -0.20
C SER A 262 -31.75 13.68 -1.02
N HIS A 263 -30.52 13.94 -1.46
CA HIS A 263 -29.70 13.04 -2.27
C HIS A 263 -28.39 12.72 -1.56
N ALA A 264 -27.99 11.45 -1.64
CA ALA A 264 -26.79 10.92 -1.02
C ALA A 264 -25.91 10.27 -2.09
N ARG A 265 -24.59 10.53 -2.05
CA ARG A 265 -23.64 9.93 -3.00
C ARG A 265 -23.56 8.42 -2.77
N LYS A 266 -23.34 7.64 -3.83
CA LYS A 266 -23.09 6.21 -3.67
C LYS A 266 -21.76 5.98 -2.95
N VAL A 267 -21.77 5.09 -1.96
CA VAL A 267 -20.57 4.63 -1.23
C VAL A 267 -20.53 3.11 -1.18
N SER A 268 -19.33 2.55 -1.21
CA SER A 268 -19.11 1.12 -1.09
C SER A 268 -19.20 0.66 0.36
N GLN A 269 -19.60 -0.59 0.54
CA GLN A 269 -19.56 -1.23 1.86
C GLN A 269 -18.12 -1.37 2.38
N ALA A 270 -17.14 -1.53 1.49
CA ALA A 270 -15.72 -1.61 1.81
C ALA A 270 -15.22 -0.33 2.49
N PHE A 271 -15.51 0.83 1.90
CA PHE A 271 -15.18 2.14 2.46
C PHE A 271 -15.90 2.40 3.78
N LEU A 272 -17.21 2.14 3.84
CA LEU A 272 -17.99 2.34 5.07
C LEU A 272 -17.54 1.45 6.23
N ASN A 273 -17.28 0.17 5.98
CA ASN A 273 -16.85 -0.75 7.03
C ASN A 273 -15.46 -0.43 7.57
N ALA A 274 -14.65 0.32 6.82
CA ALA A 274 -13.37 0.80 7.31
C ALA A 274 -13.53 1.97 8.30
N ILE A 275 -14.63 2.74 8.22
CA ILE A 275 -14.92 3.85 9.12
C ILE A 275 -15.57 3.34 10.41
N PRO A 276 -15.08 3.73 11.60
CA PRO A 276 -15.71 3.42 12.87
C PRO A 276 -17.19 3.80 12.91
N ASN A 277 -18.04 2.82 13.22
CA ASN A 277 -19.49 3.02 13.33
C ASN A 277 -19.86 3.50 14.74
N VAL A 278 -20.66 4.57 14.81
CA VAL A 278 -21.30 5.03 16.05
C VAL A 278 -22.82 4.79 15.99
N GLU A 279 -23.52 5.12 17.07
CA GLU A 279 -24.98 5.06 17.11
C GLU A 279 -25.59 5.99 16.04
N GLY A 280 -26.72 5.58 15.47
CA GLY A 280 -27.43 6.37 14.46
C GLY A 280 -27.86 7.72 15.02
N LEU A 281 -27.86 8.74 14.16
CA LEU A 281 -28.29 10.08 14.55
C LEU A 281 -29.81 10.13 14.52
N ALA A 282 -30.39 10.22 15.70
CA ALA A 282 -31.83 10.37 15.93
C ALA A 282 -32.05 11.31 17.11
N ALA A 283 -33.30 11.77 17.30
CA ALA A 283 -33.65 12.54 18.48
C ALA A 283 -33.37 11.72 19.76
N PRO A 284 -32.56 12.24 20.71
CA PRO A 284 -32.24 11.48 21.91
C PRO A 284 -33.47 11.28 22.78
N LYS A 285 -33.61 10.08 23.35
CA LYS A 285 -34.70 9.77 24.28
C LYS A 285 -34.37 10.32 25.67
N ILE A 286 -35.18 11.28 26.13
CA ILE A 286 -34.98 11.96 27.41
C ILE A 286 -36.06 11.53 28.40
N ALA A 287 -35.66 10.94 29.52
CA ALA A 287 -36.58 10.48 30.55
C ALA A 287 -37.31 11.67 31.20
N GLY A 288 -38.62 11.51 31.45
CA GLY A 288 -39.44 12.57 32.05
C GLY A 288 -39.73 13.76 31.14
N THR A 289 -39.58 13.61 29.82
CA THR A 289 -39.89 14.67 28.84
C THR A 289 -41.26 15.30 29.10
N GLY A 290 -41.31 16.64 29.17
CA GLY A 290 -42.52 17.43 29.44
C GLY A 290 -42.88 17.59 30.92
N SER A 291 -42.17 16.94 31.84
CA SER A 291 -42.37 17.14 33.29
C SER A 291 -41.66 18.39 33.81
N SER A 292 -42.06 18.83 35.00
CA SER A 292 -41.42 19.97 35.68
C SER A 292 -39.97 19.63 36.09
N PRO A 293 -39.00 20.49 35.73
CA PRO A 293 -37.60 20.31 36.12
C PRO A 293 -37.38 20.64 37.61
N SER A 294 -36.21 20.27 38.12
CA SER A 294 -35.82 20.48 39.53
C SER A 294 -35.62 21.95 39.93
N ALA A 295 -35.48 22.85 38.95
CA ALA A 295 -35.36 24.29 39.11
C ALA A 295 -36.29 25.00 38.12
N ASP A 296 -36.58 26.28 38.35
CA ASP A 296 -37.38 27.08 37.42
C ASP A 296 -36.55 27.52 36.20
N PHE A 297 -37.00 27.17 35.00
CA PHE A 297 -36.40 27.54 33.70
C PHE A 297 -37.34 28.42 32.86
N ASP A 298 -38.10 29.31 33.52
CA ASP A 298 -38.98 30.30 32.90
C ASP A 298 -40.02 29.65 31.96
N GLY A 299 -40.62 28.56 32.44
CA GLY A 299 -41.65 27.79 31.73
C GLY A 299 -41.12 26.64 30.86
N LEU A 300 -39.80 26.46 30.74
CA LEU A 300 -39.22 25.28 30.07
C LEU A 300 -39.35 24.03 30.94
N THR A 301 -39.50 22.88 30.28
CA THR A 301 -39.70 21.57 30.89
C THR A 301 -38.53 20.64 30.63
N VAL A 302 -38.49 19.50 31.32
CA VAL A 302 -37.52 18.44 31.05
C VAL A 302 -37.64 18.03 29.57
N GLY A 303 -36.50 17.93 28.89
CA GLY A 303 -36.43 17.67 27.45
C GLY A 303 -36.32 18.92 26.57
N ASP A 304 -36.47 20.12 27.14
CA ASP A 304 -36.23 21.37 26.41
C ASP A 304 -34.75 21.78 26.46
N VAL A 305 -34.36 22.57 25.46
CA VAL A 305 -33.03 23.18 25.35
C VAL A 305 -33.11 24.68 25.53
N PHE A 306 -32.10 25.25 26.18
CA PHE A 306 -31.92 26.68 26.29
C PHE A 306 -30.48 27.06 25.95
N SER A 307 -30.27 28.35 25.67
CA SER A 307 -28.94 28.90 25.44
C SER A 307 -28.55 29.88 26.54
N THR A 308 -27.26 29.99 26.79
CA THR A 308 -26.66 31.05 27.62
C THR A 308 -25.54 31.71 26.85
N THR A 309 -25.43 33.03 26.92
CA THR A 309 -24.39 33.77 26.19
C THR A 309 -23.48 34.51 27.16
N PRO A 310 -22.29 33.96 27.49
CA PRO A 310 -21.28 34.69 28.23
C PRO A 310 -20.79 35.92 27.44
N ALA A 311 -20.38 36.96 28.15
CA ALA A 311 -19.91 38.20 27.51
C ALA A 311 -18.70 37.92 26.61
N GLY A 312 -18.82 38.26 25.32
CA GLY A 312 -17.75 38.07 24.33
C GLY A 312 -17.50 36.63 23.89
N GLN A 313 -18.43 35.70 24.17
CA GLN A 313 -18.34 34.29 23.78
C GLN A 313 -19.54 33.87 22.94
N GLU A 314 -19.38 32.78 22.19
CA GLU A 314 -20.48 32.13 21.49
C GLU A 314 -21.53 31.58 22.48
N PRO A 315 -22.81 31.49 22.08
CA PRO A 315 -23.83 30.86 22.89
C PRO A 315 -23.48 29.42 23.26
N GLU A 316 -23.61 29.08 24.52
CA GLU A 316 -23.55 27.70 25.01
C GLU A 316 -24.96 27.13 25.10
N PHE A 317 -25.12 25.87 24.68
CA PHE A 317 -26.41 25.19 24.67
C PHE A 317 -26.50 24.14 25.78
N TRP A 318 -27.67 24.10 26.42
CA TRP A 318 -27.91 23.26 27.59
C TRP A 318 -29.24 22.52 27.42
N LEU A 319 -29.22 21.22 27.66
CA LEU A 319 -30.40 20.36 27.78
C LEU A 319 -30.85 20.31 29.24
N ILE A 320 -32.16 20.47 29.46
CA ILE A 320 -32.80 20.28 30.76
C ILE A 320 -33.14 18.80 30.94
N ALA A 321 -32.50 18.15 31.91
CA ALA A 321 -32.76 16.78 32.32
C ALA A 321 -33.53 16.77 33.65
N GLN A 322 -34.08 15.61 34.03
CA GLN A 322 -34.90 15.48 35.24
C GLN A 322 -34.13 15.85 36.53
N ASN A 323 -32.84 15.53 36.58
CA ASN A 323 -31.99 15.68 37.76
C ASN A 323 -30.85 16.70 37.57
N GLY A 324 -30.87 17.50 36.51
CA GLY A 324 -29.82 18.47 36.22
C GLY A 324 -29.91 19.08 34.84
N ILE A 325 -28.81 19.70 34.40
CA ILE A 325 -28.63 20.20 33.04
C ILE A 325 -27.40 19.55 32.42
N GLN A 326 -27.39 19.43 31.10
CA GLN A 326 -26.25 18.88 30.36
C GLN A 326 -25.85 19.83 29.23
N LYS A 327 -24.55 20.12 29.12
CA LYS A 327 -24.03 20.89 27.97
C LYS A 327 -24.15 20.04 26.71
N VAL A 328 -24.70 20.62 25.65
CA VAL A 328 -24.90 19.94 24.36
C VAL A 328 -24.30 20.75 23.22
N THR A 329 -24.01 20.08 22.09
CA THR A 329 -23.54 20.76 20.89
C THR A 329 -24.67 21.53 20.22
N PRO A 330 -24.38 22.57 19.43
CA PRO A 330 -25.37 23.23 18.57
C PRO A 330 -26.22 22.25 17.75
N ALA A 331 -25.59 21.22 17.14
CA ALA A 331 -26.32 20.23 16.36
C ALA A 331 -27.33 19.44 17.21
N VAL A 332 -26.93 19.00 18.41
CA VAL A 332 -27.82 18.28 19.33
C VAL A 332 -28.95 19.19 19.81
N ALA A 333 -28.66 20.46 20.08
CA ALA A 333 -29.66 21.43 20.49
C ALA A 333 -30.74 21.61 19.41
N ASP A 334 -30.33 21.71 18.14
CA ASP A 334 -31.26 21.80 17.01
C ASP A 334 -32.07 20.52 16.82
N ILE A 335 -31.46 19.33 16.95
CA ILE A 335 -32.18 18.04 16.85
C ILE A 335 -33.26 17.95 17.94
N ILE A 336 -32.94 18.31 19.18
CA ILE A 336 -33.91 18.28 20.29
C ILE A 336 -35.00 19.33 20.09
N ARG A 337 -34.63 20.53 19.63
CA ARG A 337 -35.59 21.61 19.33
C ARG A 337 -36.60 21.19 18.27
N VAL A 338 -36.13 20.63 17.15
CA VAL A 338 -37.00 20.13 16.07
C VAL A 338 -37.89 19.00 16.58
N ALA A 339 -37.32 18.06 17.35
CA ALA A 339 -38.09 16.94 17.90
C ALA A 339 -39.20 17.38 18.86
N ARG A 340 -38.98 18.47 19.62
CA ARG A 340 -39.93 18.97 20.63
C ARG A 340 -40.98 19.91 20.06
N ASN A 341 -40.54 20.83 19.21
CA ASN A 341 -41.32 22.02 18.83
C ASN A 341 -41.50 22.17 17.31
N GLY A 342 -40.96 21.25 16.51
CA GLY A 342 -40.88 21.38 15.06
C GLY A 342 -39.89 22.44 14.60
N ASP A 343 -39.81 22.65 13.29
CA ASP A 343 -38.78 23.48 12.66
C ASP A 343 -38.85 24.96 13.04
N SER A 344 -40.04 25.46 13.39
CA SER A 344 -40.29 26.86 13.75
C SER A 344 -39.99 27.21 15.21
N GLY A 345 -39.65 26.22 16.05
CA GLY A 345 -39.32 26.45 17.45
C GLY A 345 -38.03 27.26 17.61
N THR A 346 -38.00 28.19 18.57
CA THR A 346 -36.80 28.97 18.92
C THR A 346 -36.20 28.51 20.25
N ILE A 347 -34.86 28.51 20.35
CA ILE A 347 -34.17 28.24 21.63
C ILE A 347 -34.22 29.51 22.50
N LYS A 348 -34.86 29.42 23.67
CA LYS A 348 -34.91 30.54 24.62
C LYS A 348 -33.52 30.79 25.21
N SER A 349 -33.13 32.05 25.31
CA SER A 349 -31.91 32.46 26.00
C SER A 349 -32.22 32.73 27.48
N LEU A 350 -31.48 32.11 28.38
CA LEU A 350 -31.62 32.26 29.83
C LEU A 350 -30.34 32.83 30.45
N GLY A 351 -30.46 33.32 31.68
CA GLY A 351 -29.32 33.84 32.44
C GLY A 351 -28.31 32.77 32.86
N LEU A 352 -27.06 33.19 33.07
CA LEU A 352 -25.97 32.33 33.57
C LEU A 352 -26.19 31.85 35.02
N ASP A 353 -27.15 32.41 35.75
CA ASP A 353 -27.55 31.93 37.07
C ASP A 353 -28.06 30.49 37.01
N LYS A 354 -28.82 30.14 35.96
CA LYS A 354 -29.39 28.81 35.77
C LYS A 354 -28.32 27.71 35.69
N THR A 355 -27.15 28.00 35.11
CA THR A 355 -26.06 27.02 35.01
C THR A 355 -25.22 26.89 36.29
N LYS A 356 -25.35 27.84 37.23
CA LYS A 356 -24.63 27.84 38.52
C LYS A 356 -25.43 27.20 39.65
N ILE A 357 -26.76 27.30 39.60
CA ILE A 357 -27.65 26.80 40.66
C ILE A 357 -28.14 25.37 40.42
N THR A 358 -27.92 24.81 39.22
CA THR A 358 -28.38 23.46 38.84
C THR A 358 -27.18 22.53 38.61
N LYS A 359 -27.32 21.27 39.03
CA LYS A 359 -26.29 20.23 38.82
C LYS A 359 -26.03 20.07 37.32
N GLN A 360 -24.76 20.23 36.92
CA GLN A 360 -24.31 19.89 35.57
C GLN A 360 -23.97 18.41 35.52
N LEU A 361 -24.70 17.65 34.69
CA LEU A 361 -24.51 16.21 34.54
C LEU A 361 -23.18 15.89 33.87
N GLN A 362 -22.45 14.96 34.46
CA GLN A 362 -21.23 14.37 33.93
C GLN A 362 -21.53 13.01 33.29
N PRO A 363 -20.66 12.49 32.39
CA PRO A 363 -20.88 11.19 31.74
C PRO A 363 -21.11 10.00 32.68
N THR A 364 -20.67 10.09 33.93
CA THR A 364 -20.85 9.06 34.97
C THR A 364 -22.13 9.21 35.80
N ASP A 365 -22.87 10.31 35.63
CA ASP A 365 -24.10 10.56 36.37
C ASP A 365 -25.28 9.78 35.78
N ASP A 366 -26.16 9.28 36.65
CA ASP A 366 -27.48 8.79 36.23
C ASP A 366 -28.24 9.91 35.51
N GLY A 367 -28.86 9.61 34.37
CA GLY A 367 -29.60 10.58 33.57
C GLY A 367 -28.77 11.37 32.55
N TYR A 368 -27.45 11.14 32.46
CA TYR A 368 -26.64 11.68 31.36
C TYR A 368 -27.11 11.13 30.00
N ILE A 369 -27.36 12.02 29.05
CA ILE A 369 -27.80 11.67 27.69
C ILE A 369 -26.58 11.52 26.79
N LYS A 370 -26.43 10.34 26.19
CA LYS A 370 -25.26 10.00 25.36
C LYS A 370 -25.34 10.68 23.98
N VAL A 371 -24.86 11.91 23.91
CA VAL A 371 -24.80 12.71 22.67
C VAL A 371 -23.38 13.06 22.24
N ASP A 372 -22.37 12.48 22.88
CA ASP A 372 -20.95 12.82 22.64
C ASP A 372 -20.46 12.46 21.22
N ASN A 373 -21.16 11.52 20.56
CA ASN A 373 -20.85 11.15 19.18
C ASN A 373 -21.62 11.98 18.15
N PHE A 374 -22.46 12.95 18.54
CA PHE A 374 -23.16 13.79 17.56
C PHE A 374 -22.22 14.83 16.96
N PRO A 375 -22.51 15.35 15.75
CA PRO A 375 -21.75 16.45 15.16
C PRO A 375 -21.65 17.66 16.12
N ALA A 376 -20.51 18.35 16.07
CA ALA A 376 -20.27 19.54 16.88
C ALA A 376 -21.16 20.72 16.48
N LYS A 377 -21.54 20.77 15.20
CA LYS A 377 -22.42 21.76 14.58
C LYS A 377 -23.09 21.11 13.38
N VAL A 378 -24.13 21.73 12.85
CA VAL A 378 -24.74 21.29 11.58
C VAL A 378 -23.66 21.30 10.49
N PRO A 379 -23.28 20.14 9.94
CA PRO A 379 -22.19 20.06 8.98
C PRO A 379 -22.67 20.44 7.58
N THR A 380 -21.78 21.02 6.78
CA THR A 380 -22.00 21.17 5.34
C THR A 380 -21.72 19.84 4.65
N VAL A 381 -22.76 19.24 4.07
CA VAL A 381 -22.61 18.00 3.29
C VAL A 381 -21.96 18.33 1.95
N LEU A 382 -20.83 17.68 1.65
CA LEU A 382 -20.09 17.88 0.40
C LEU A 382 -20.70 17.05 -0.73
N ASP A 383 -20.92 17.70 -1.87
CA ASP A 383 -21.44 17.09 -3.09
C ASP A 383 -20.29 16.56 -3.97
N ALA A 384 -20.42 15.30 -4.40
CA ALA A 384 -19.44 14.65 -5.28
C ALA A 384 -19.29 15.37 -6.63
N THR A 385 -20.38 15.97 -7.14
CA THR A 385 -20.40 16.71 -8.41
C THR A 385 -19.70 18.07 -8.32
N GLN A 386 -19.46 18.57 -7.10
CA GLN A 386 -18.83 19.87 -6.83
C GLN A 386 -17.34 19.72 -6.48
N GLY A 387 -16.63 18.85 -7.22
CA GLY A 387 -15.18 18.71 -7.10
C GLY A 387 -14.68 17.82 -5.97
N SER A 388 -15.58 17.03 -5.35
CA SER A 388 -15.22 16.01 -4.34
C SER A 388 -15.61 14.55 -4.70
N PRO A 389 -15.47 14.10 -5.97
CA PRO A 389 -15.88 12.75 -6.37
C PRO A 389 -15.09 11.64 -5.67
N VAL A 390 -13.92 11.92 -5.11
CA VAL A 390 -13.10 10.94 -4.38
C VAL A 390 -13.19 11.19 -2.87
N ALA A 391 -13.48 10.13 -2.12
CA ALA A 391 -13.40 10.10 -0.66
C ALA A 391 -12.52 8.92 -0.22
N CYS A 392 -11.49 9.18 0.58
CA CYS A 392 -10.53 8.18 1.04
C CYS A 392 -10.51 8.13 2.56
N LEU A 393 -10.68 6.96 3.15
CA LEU A 393 -10.35 6.75 4.55
C LEU A 393 -8.85 6.47 4.62
N GLY A 394 -8.07 7.42 5.11
CA GLY A 394 -6.63 7.29 5.31
C GLY A 394 -6.31 6.88 6.74
N TRP A 395 -5.35 5.97 6.86
CA TRP A 395 -4.75 5.49 8.09
C TRP A 395 -3.24 5.72 8.04
N SER A 396 -2.69 6.27 9.12
CA SER A 396 -1.26 6.54 9.24
C SER A 396 -0.78 6.38 10.68
N LEU A 397 0.50 6.11 10.87
CA LEU A 397 1.13 6.16 12.19
C LEU A 397 1.61 7.57 12.52
N SER A 398 1.51 7.93 13.81
CA SER A 398 2.20 9.10 14.36
C SER A 398 3.71 9.00 14.15
N ALA A 399 4.41 10.14 14.18
CA ALA A 399 5.86 10.18 13.93
C ALA A 399 6.69 9.29 14.89
N ASP A 400 6.22 9.14 16.14
CA ASP A 400 6.80 8.27 17.16
C ASP A 400 6.31 6.81 17.09
N LYS A 401 5.40 6.49 16.14
CA LYS A 401 4.81 5.17 15.89
C LYS A 401 4.04 4.59 17.08
N THR A 402 3.58 5.43 18.01
CA THR A 402 2.84 4.99 19.21
C THR A 402 1.33 5.05 19.03
N ASN A 403 0.84 5.88 18.10
CA ASN A 403 -0.58 6.06 17.83
C ASN A 403 -0.88 5.92 16.34
N ALA A 404 -2.12 5.52 16.03
CA ALA A 404 -2.66 5.56 14.68
C ALA A 404 -3.63 6.72 14.55
N HIS A 405 -3.62 7.36 13.39
CA HIS A 405 -4.55 8.42 13.02
C HIS A 405 -5.36 7.97 11.81
N THR A 406 -6.69 8.05 11.94
CA THR A 406 -7.64 7.66 10.90
C THR A 406 -8.61 8.78 10.59
N SER A 407 -8.63 9.20 9.34
CA SER A 407 -9.48 10.31 8.89
C SER A 407 -9.95 10.14 7.46
N VAL A 408 -11.09 10.74 7.12
CA VAL A 408 -11.56 10.81 5.75
C VAL A 408 -10.97 12.02 5.06
N TYR A 409 -10.49 11.81 3.85
CA TYR A 409 -9.93 12.81 2.96
C TYR A 409 -10.80 12.90 1.72
N VAL A 410 -10.95 14.10 1.18
CA VAL A 410 -11.74 14.37 -0.03
C VAL A 410 -10.87 14.99 -1.11
N GLY A 411 -11.19 14.70 -2.37
CA GLY A 411 -10.44 15.23 -3.50
C GLY A 411 -11.12 15.01 -4.85
N SER A 412 -10.52 15.58 -5.89
CA SER A 412 -11.00 15.49 -7.27
C SER A 412 -10.40 14.33 -8.06
N ASN A 413 -9.27 13.77 -7.59
CA ASN A 413 -8.57 12.67 -8.24
C ASN A 413 -8.16 11.64 -7.19
N LEU A 414 -8.07 10.38 -7.61
CA LEU A 414 -7.52 9.31 -6.79
C LEU A 414 -6.03 9.60 -6.49
N PRO A 415 -5.55 9.38 -5.25
CA PRO A 415 -4.17 9.71 -4.86
C PRO A 415 -3.17 8.63 -5.31
N VAL A 416 -3.02 8.50 -6.63
CA VAL A 416 -2.16 7.50 -7.27
C VAL A 416 -1.36 8.12 -8.40
N ASP A 417 -0.24 7.51 -8.74
CA ASP A 417 0.54 7.92 -9.90
C ASP A 417 -0.27 7.75 -11.19
N LYS A 418 -0.01 8.62 -12.17
CA LYS A 418 -0.61 8.55 -13.50
C LYS A 418 0.37 7.99 -14.53
N ASN A 419 -0.16 7.27 -15.51
CA ASN A 419 0.52 6.86 -16.72
C ASN A 419 0.80 8.07 -17.63
N ALA A 420 1.61 7.87 -18.67
CA ALA A 420 1.94 8.92 -19.63
C ALA A 420 0.71 9.44 -20.40
N ASP A 421 -0.34 8.60 -20.53
CA ASP A 421 -1.63 8.95 -21.13
C ASP A 421 -2.61 9.63 -20.16
N GLY A 422 -2.20 9.85 -18.90
CA GLY A 422 -3.01 10.47 -17.86
C GLY A 422 -3.94 9.51 -17.10
N SER A 423 -4.01 8.23 -17.48
CA SER A 423 -4.77 7.22 -16.74
C SER A 423 -4.12 6.87 -15.40
N SER A 424 -4.90 6.44 -14.41
CA SER A 424 -4.39 6.05 -13.10
C SER A 424 -3.61 4.72 -13.17
N LYS A 425 -2.49 4.61 -12.46
CA LYS A 425 -1.69 3.38 -12.33
C LYS A 425 -2.31 2.34 -11.38
N VAL A 426 -3.63 2.25 -11.34
CA VAL A 426 -4.35 1.29 -10.49
C VAL A 426 -4.32 -0.08 -11.16
N LEU A 427 -4.01 -1.11 -10.37
CA LEU A 427 -4.16 -2.49 -10.80
C LEU A 427 -5.60 -2.93 -10.58
N PRO A 428 -6.31 -3.40 -11.63
CA PRO A 428 -7.65 -3.96 -11.47
C PRO A 428 -7.63 -5.17 -10.54
N VAL A 429 -8.59 -5.23 -9.63
CA VAL A 429 -8.79 -6.37 -8.72
C VAL A 429 -10.16 -6.97 -8.97
N SER A 430 -10.23 -8.28 -9.13
CA SER A 430 -11.48 -9.03 -9.35
C SER A 430 -11.80 -10.03 -8.25
N ALA A 431 -10.78 -10.50 -7.52
CA ALA A 431 -10.97 -11.39 -6.39
C ALA A 431 -11.36 -10.60 -5.14
N THR A 432 -12.22 -11.16 -4.31
CA THR A 432 -12.58 -10.57 -3.02
C THR A 432 -11.61 -11.01 -1.92
N GLY A 433 -11.34 -10.13 -0.96
CA GLY A 433 -10.65 -10.49 0.26
C GLY A 433 -11.49 -11.41 1.17
N PRO A 434 -10.91 -11.88 2.30
CA PRO A 434 -11.61 -12.74 3.26
C PRO A 434 -12.89 -12.15 3.86
N ASN A 435 -13.04 -10.82 3.83
CA ASN A 435 -14.24 -10.15 4.30
C ASN A 435 -15.41 -10.17 3.30
N GLY A 436 -15.18 -10.68 2.08
CA GLY A 436 -16.21 -10.81 1.04
C GLY A 436 -16.65 -9.48 0.42
N LEU A 437 -15.97 -8.38 0.71
CA LEU A 437 -16.30 -7.07 0.15
C LEU A 437 -15.47 -6.84 -1.13
N PRO A 438 -16.12 -6.51 -2.26
CA PRO A 438 -15.39 -6.26 -3.50
C PRO A 438 -14.64 -4.94 -3.45
N ILE A 439 -13.46 -4.94 -4.07
CA ILE A 439 -12.73 -3.74 -4.46
C ILE A 439 -12.46 -3.82 -5.95
N THR A 440 -12.42 -2.67 -6.61
CA THR A 440 -12.17 -2.57 -8.07
C THR A 440 -10.69 -2.40 -8.38
N GLY A 441 -9.91 -1.89 -7.44
CA GLY A 441 -8.54 -1.50 -7.67
C GLY A 441 -7.61 -1.66 -6.48
N PHE A 442 -6.33 -1.81 -6.78
CA PHE A 442 -5.24 -1.71 -5.82
C PHE A 442 -4.11 -0.83 -6.37
N TYR A 443 -3.50 -0.04 -5.50
CA TYR A 443 -2.31 0.74 -5.83
C TYR A 443 -1.23 0.59 -4.77
N MET A 444 -0.04 0.26 -5.23
CA MET A 444 1.23 0.35 -4.53
C MET A 444 2.29 0.70 -5.57
N THR A 445 3.33 1.44 -5.18
CA THR A 445 4.48 1.67 -6.06
C THR A 445 5.05 0.32 -6.54
N PRO A 446 5.16 0.07 -7.85
CA PRO A 446 5.68 -1.19 -8.36
C PRO A 446 7.09 -1.49 -7.84
N GLY A 447 7.37 -2.77 -7.55
CA GLY A 447 8.66 -3.18 -6.98
C GLY A 447 8.82 -2.90 -5.48
N TYR A 448 7.75 -2.46 -4.81
CA TYR A 448 7.66 -2.37 -3.36
C TYR A 448 6.79 -3.50 -2.79
N GLY A 449 6.85 -3.69 -1.47
CA GLY A 449 5.94 -4.55 -0.73
C GLY A 449 5.69 -4.01 0.67
N ALA A 450 4.66 -4.53 1.33
CA ALA A 450 4.39 -4.23 2.73
C ALA A 450 4.69 -5.45 3.61
N VAL A 451 5.50 -5.26 4.64
CA VAL A 451 5.72 -6.26 5.68
C VAL A 451 5.01 -5.78 6.93
N VAL A 452 3.87 -6.40 7.23
CA VAL A 452 2.93 -5.85 8.21
C VAL A 452 2.49 -6.86 9.25
N GLN A 453 2.02 -6.34 10.38
CA GLN A 453 1.17 -7.07 11.32
C GLN A 453 -0.19 -6.39 11.39
N SER A 454 -1.25 -7.17 11.24
CA SER A 454 -2.61 -6.65 11.36
C SER A 454 -2.81 -5.99 12.73
N ALA A 455 -3.48 -4.85 12.75
CA ALA A 455 -3.82 -4.10 13.94
C ALA A 455 -5.22 -3.51 13.81
N THR A 456 -5.78 -3.12 14.95
CA THR A 456 -6.91 -2.19 15.01
C THR A 456 -6.39 -0.78 15.25
N GLU A 457 -7.28 0.21 15.28
CA GLU A 457 -6.96 1.60 15.62
C GLU A 457 -6.33 1.76 17.02
N SER A 458 -6.46 0.76 17.90
CA SER A 458 -5.89 0.82 19.25
C SER A 458 -4.40 0.42 19.25
N PRO A 459 -3.50 1.27 19.79
CA PRO A 459 -2.09 0.95 19.97
C PRO A 459 -1.84 -0.34 20.77
N ALA A 460 -2.78 -0.72 21.64
CA ALA A 460 -2.70 -1.95 22.43
C ALA A 460 -2.67 -3.23 21.58
N THR A 461 -3.06 -3.15 20.30
CA THR A 461 -3.05 -4.27 19.34
C THR A 461 -1.79 -4.34 18.48
N PHE A 462 -0.94 -3.31 18.52
CA PHE A 462 0.26 -3.25 17.68
C PHE A 462 1.21 -4.40 18.01
N GLY A 463 1.71 -5.07 16.97
CA GLY A 463 2.62 -6.21 17.09
C GLY A 463 1.99 -7.53 17.53
N LYS A 464 0.66 -7.58 17.77
CA LYS A 464 -0.04 -8.80 18.25
C LYS A 464 -0.82 -9.55 17.17
N GLY A 465 -1.13 -8.90 16.04
CA GLY A 465 -1.87 -9.53 14.95
C GLY A 465 -1.01 -10.43 14.05
N PRO A 466 -1.67 -11.16 13.13
CA PRO A 466 -1.01 -12.03 12.16
C PRO A 466 -0.01 -11.25 11.29
N ILE A 467 1.11 -11.91 11.00
CA ILE A 467 2.17 -11.37 10.13
C ILE A 467 1.76 -11.62 8.68
N GLN A 468 1.87 -10.59 7.85
CA GLN A 468 1.51 -10.66 6.44
C GLN A 468 2.54 -9.95 5.57
N LEU A 469 2.80 -10.53 4.39
CA LEU A 469 3.47 -9.83 3.28
C LEU A 469 2.41 -9.45 2.25
N ILE A 470 2.34 -8.18 1.91
CA ILE A 470 1.47 -7.67 0.84
C ILE A 470 2.34 -7.29 -0.35
N SER A 471 2.07 -7.90 -1.49
CA SER A 471 2.79 -7.62 -2.74
C SER A 471 2.31 -6.34 -3.42
N ASP A 472 3.09 -5.82 -4.36
CA ASP A 472 2.70 -4.72 -5.27
C ASP A 472 1.48 -5.03 -6.15
N ARG A 473 1.04 -6.30 -6.19
CA ARG A 473 -0.22 -6.73 -6.84
C ARG A 473 -1.43 -6.75 -5.91
N GLY A 474 -1.27 -6.34 -4.65
CA GLY A 474 -2.37 -6.31 -3.68
C GLY A 474 -2.76 -7.69 -3.14
N ILE A 475 -1.90 -8.70 -3.29
CA ILE A 475 -2.12 -10.02 -2.69
C ILE A 475 -1.46 -10.08 -1.31
N ARG A 476 -2.23 -10.48 -0.29
CA ARG A 476 -1.74 -10.72 1.06
C ARG A 476 -1.35 -12.18 1.27
N TYR A 477 -0.16 -12.40 1.82
CA TYR A 477 0.41 -13.70 2.10
C TYR A 477 0.64 -13.84 3.60
N GLY A 478 -0.09 -14.77 4.25
CA GLY A 478 0.04 -15.00 5.68
C GLY A 478 1.33 -15.73 6.05
N VAL A 479 2.04 -15.26 7.06
CA VAL A 479 3.26 -15.87 7.61
C VAL A 479 2.95 -16.41 9.01
N PRO A 480 3.23 -17.69 9.31
CA PRO A 480 2.74 -18.35 10.52
C PRO A 480 3.35 -17.83 11.82
N ASP A 481 4.62 -17.41 11.78
CA ASP A 481 5.39 -17.03 12.96
C ASP A 481 6.56 -16.10 12.61
N THR A 482 7.13 -15.47 13.65
CA THR A 482 8.26 -14.54 13.51
C THR A 482 9.52 -15.22 12.99
N ALA A 483 9.78 -16.47 13.37
CA ALA A 483 10.95 -17.20 12.90
C ALA A 483 10.92 -17.42 11.38
N THR A 484 9.75 -17.77 10.84
CA THR A 484 9.50 -17.92 9.41
C THR A 484 9.59 -16.57 8.71
N ALA A 485 9.03 -15.51 9.30
CA ALA A 485 9.13 -14.15 8.76
C ALA A 485 10.59 -13.69 8.67
N ASP A 486 11.36 -13.84 9.74
CA ASP A 486 12.76 -13.43 9.81
C ASP A 486 13.62 -14.26 8.84
N GLY A 487 13.37 -15.58 8.72
CA GLY A 487 14.03 -16.43 7.73
C GLY A 487 13.68 -16.11 6.27
N LEU A 488 12.52 -15.48 6.03
CA LEU A 488 12.15 -14.91 4.72
C LEU A 488 12.74 -13.51 4.50
N GLY A 489 13.32 -12.87 5.52
CA GLY A 489 13.81 -11.49 5.47
C GLY A 489 12.72 -10.44 5.71
N LEU A 490 11.58 -10.85 6.26
CA LEU A 490 10.40 -10.03 6.55
C LEU A 490 10.46 -9.49 7.99
N THR A 491 11.54 -8.75 8.26
CA THR A 491 11.81 -8.03 9.52
C THR A 491 11.04 -6.71 9.59
N ASP A 492 11.19 -5.91 10.66
CA ASP A 492 10.58 -4.57 10.85
C ASP A 492 9.12 -4.50 10.39
N ARG A 493 8.28 -5.31 11.05
CA ARG A 493 6.87 -5.46 10.73
C ARG A 493 6.09 -4.29 11.30
N LEU A 494 5.58 -3.43 10.42
CA LEU A 494 4.79 -2.27 10.83
C LEU A 494 3.32 -2.67 11.04
N PRO A 495 2.60 -2.03 11.97
CA PRO A 495 1.16 -2.24 12.07
C PRO A 495 0.44 -1.77 10.80
N ALA A 496 -0.65 -2.46 10.44
CA ALA A 496 -1.54 -2.09 9.34
C ALA A 496 -3.01 -2.37 9.72
N PRO A 497 -3.95 -1.52 9.31
CA PRO A 497 -5.34 -1.62 9.73
C PRO A 497 -6.05 -2.79 9.04
N GLU A 498 -6.51 -3.78 9.81
CA GLU A 498 -7.23 -4.95 9.27
C GLU A 498 -8.52 -4.56 8.53
N SER A 499 -9.12 -3.43 8.90
CA SER A 499 -10.26 -2.84 8.20
C SER A 499 -9.98 -2.49 6.73
N ILE A 500 -8.72 -2.24 6.37
CA ILE A 500 -8.29 -1.95 4.99
C ILE A 500 -7.61 -3.18 4.37
N ILE A 501 -6.60 -3.76 5.03
CA ILE A 501 -5.86 -4.92 4.46
C ILE A 501 -6.70 -6.20 4.41
N GLY A 502 -7.84 -6.24 5.11
CA GLY A 502 -8.87 -7.28 5.03
C GLY A 502 -9.60 -7.33 3.69
N LEU A 503 -9.59 -6.22 2.92
CA LEU A 503 -10.21 -6.12 1.60
C LEU A 503 -9.40 -6.81 0.50
N LEU A 504 -8.10 -7.03 0.76
CA LEU A 504 -7.17 -7.56 -0.22
C LEU A 504 -7.34 -9.07 -0.42
N PRO A 505 -7.25 -9.58 -1.67
CA PRO A 505 -7.24 -11.01 -1.94
C PRO A 505 -6.09 -11.73 -1.22
N THR A 506 -6.37 -12.93 -0.73
CA THR A 506 -5.39 -13.74 0.01
C THR A 506 -4.74 -14.78 -0.91
N GLY A 507 -3.41 -14.83 -0.88
CA GLY A 507 -2.61 -15.90 -1.48
C GLY A 507 -2.27 -16.99 -0.48
N SER A 508 -1.52 -18.00 -0.92
CA SER A 508 -1.07 -19.10 -0.07
C SER A 508 -0.27 -18.63 1.15
N SER A 509 -0.45 -19.35 2.28
CA SER A 509 0.38 -19.15 3.47
C SER A 509 1.84 -19.53 3.21
N LEU A 510 2.76 -18.66 3.60
CA LEU A 510 4.21 -18.82 3.50
C LEU A 510 4.73 -19.64 4.67
N ASN A 511 4.65 -20.96 4.58
CA ASN A 511 5.06 -21.86 5.65
C ASN A 511 5.92 -23.03 5.15
N THR A 512 6.66 -23.65 6.06
CA THR A 512 7.60 -24.74 5.76
C THR A 512 6.92 -26.06 5.41
N GLN A 513 5.61 -26.20 5.62
CA GLN A 513 4.87 -27.44 5.31
C GLN A 513 4.36 -27.44 3.87
N ASN A 514 3.68 -26.38 3.46
CA ASN A 514 3.11 -26.21 2.13
C ASN A 514 4.19 -26.12 1.04
N VAL A 515 5.37 -25.59 1.37
CA VAL A 515 6.45 -25.42 0.39
C VAL A 515 7.04 -26.74 -0.10
N LEU A 516 6.88 -27.85 0.63
CA LEU A 516 7.44 -29.15 0.27
C LEU A 516 6.59 -29.91 -0.78
N LYS A 517 5.50 -29.31 -1.27
CA LYS A 517 4.66 -29.90 -2.31
C LYS A 517 5.39 -29.92 -3.65
N GLN A 518 5.31 -31.06 -4.34
CA GLN A 518 5.93 -31.29 -5.64
C GLN A 518 4.87 -31.31 -6.74
N PHE A 519 5.24 -30.82 -7.92
CA PHE A 519 4.34 -30.64 -9.06
C PHE A 519 4.96 -31.24 -10.33
N ASP A 520 4.19 -32.10 -11.00
CA ASP A 520 4.44 -32.48 -12.39
C ASP A 520 3.77 -31.47 -13.35
N SER A 521 2.66 -30.86 -12.91
CA SER A 521 1.99 -29.72 -13.54
C SER A 521 1.24 -28.88 -12.48
N VAL A 522 0.98 -27.61 -12.77
CA VAL A 522 0.19 -26.73 -11.89
C VAL A 522 -1.26 -26.70 -12.40
N PRO A 523 -2.26 -27.05 -11.56
CA PRO A 523 -3.66 -26.92 -11.93
C PRO A 523 -4.01 -25.47 -12.29
N ILE A 524 -4.74 -25.28 -13.39
CA ILE A 524 -5.26 -23.97 -13.79
C ILE A 524 -6.62 -23.78 -13.14
N ASP A 525 -6.82 -22.65 -12.46
CA ASP A 525 -8.12 -22.29 -11.91
C ASP A 525 -9.10 -21.98 -13.07
N PRO A 526 -10.23 -22.69 -13.21
CA PRO A 526 -11.22 -22.41 -14.24
C PRO A 526 -11.86 -21.02 -14.12
N ASN A 527 -11.76 -20.37 -12.96
CA ASN A 527 -12.26 -19.01 -12.71
C ASN A 527 -11.17 -17.93 -12.84
N ALA A 528 -9.95 -18.30 -13.26
CA ALA A 528 -8.90 -17.31 -13.46
C ALA A 528 -9.31 -16.26 -14.51
N GLY A 529 -9.01 -14.99 -14.24
CA GLY A 529 -9.24 -13.91 -15.20
C GLY A 529 -8.39 -14.06 -16.46
N ALA A 530 -8.85 -13.47 -17.57
CA ALA A 530 -8.10 -13.42 -18.81
C ALA A 530 -7.15 -12.21 -18.87
N PHE A 531 -6.05 -12.34 -19.60
CA PHE A 531 -5.19 -11.21 -19.92
C PHE A 531 -5.96 -10.22 -20.81
N PRO A 532 -6.03 -8.92 -20.45
CA PRO A 532 -6.72 -7.95 -21.28
C PRO A 532 -5.99 -7.82 -22.62
N THR A 533 -6.67 -8.19 -23.72
CA THR A 533 -6.12 -8.00 -25.06
C THR A 533 -6.38 -6.53 -25.44
N PRO A 534 -5.36 -5.73 -25.77
CA PRO A 534 -5.57 -4.35 -26.20
C PRO A 534 -6.52 -4.34 -27.40
N SER A 535 -7.65 -3.63 -27.28
CA SER A 535 -8.52 -3.39 -28.43
C SER A 535 -7.74 -2.58 -29.46
N ALA A 536 -7.68 -3.06 -30.70
CA ALA A 536 -7.09 -2.29 -31.79
C ALA A 536 -7.82 -0.95 -31.87
N PRO A 537 -7.09 0.18 -32.03
CA PRO A 537 -7.74 1.47 -32.22
C PRO A 537 -8.69 1.37 -33.42
N PRO A 538 -9.89 1.97 -33.35
CA PRO A 538 -10.83 1.93 -34.45
C PRO A 538 -10.13 2.44 -35.71
N ALA A 539 -10.15 1.62 -36.77
CA ALA A 539 -9.66 2.03 -38.07
C ALA A 539 -10.43 3.30 -38.47
N GLY A 540 -9.72 4.42 -38.58
CA GLY A 540 -10.31 5.68 -39.00
C GLY A 540 -10.93 5.52 -40.38
N ASN A 541 -12.20 5.89 -40.50
CA ASN A 541 -12.88 6.13 -41.77
C ASN A 541 -12.95 7.63 -42.04
#